data_AF-A0A8T3TTW7-F1
#
_entry.id   AF-A0A8T3TTW7-F1
#
_cell.length_a   1.000
_cell.length_b   1.000
_cell.length_c   1.000
_cell.angle_alpha   90.00
_cell.angle_beta   90.00
_cell.angle_gamma   90.00
#
_symmetry.space_group_name_H-M   'P 1'
#
loop_
_entity.id
_entity.type
_entity.pdbx_description
1 polymer ?
#
loop_
_entity_poly.entity_id
_entity_poly.type
_entity_poly.pdbx_seq_one_letter_code
_entity_poly.pdbx_strand_id
1 'polypeptide(L)'
;MAIEKDTTTMALEDVKVNVKLKLAALWTSFMFLYIYVDYFGLYKPGFLEDIMAGVVWEFGITEAFLLAGLASVTIPALMVFLSVALPAKVNRWTNIIAAAVYIPYSLFNLAGEAWMFMIFGALVEVVLLSLVIWYAWKWPQADLAFLKALMDEGKMTPVIDRTYPMSETSQAMRHVGAGHARGKTAISMPALSVDAAAAS
;
A
#
# COMPACT_ATOMS: atom_id res chain seq x y z
N MET A 1 25.38 6.94 50.78
CA MET A 1 25.93 6.74 49.43
C MET A 1 25.03 5.76 48.71
N ALA A 2 24.02 6.26 47.99
CA ALA A 2 23.07 5.44 47.24
C ALA A 2 23.56 5.39 45.79
N ILE A 3 23.84 4.19 45.29
CA ILE A 3 24.17 3.96 43.88
C ILE A 3 22.84 3.84 43.14
N GLU A 4 22.51 4.88 42.37
CA GLU A 4 21.37 4.89 41.47
C GLU A 4 21.63 3.89 40.34
N LYS A 5 20.82 2.82 40.29
CA LYS A 5 20.86 1.84 39.19
C LYS A 5 20.19 2.48 37.98
N ASP A 6 21.03 2.92 37.05
CA ASP A 6 20.59 3.39 35.74
C ASP A 6 19.94 2.22 34.99
N THR A 7 18.61 2.21 34.96
CA THR A 7 17.83 1.14 34.33
C THR A 7 17.70 1.52 32.86
N THR A 8 18.62 1.04 32.04
CA THR A 8 18.60 1.26 30.59
C THR A 8 17.48 0.41 30.00
N THR A 9 16.30 1.01 29.83
CA THR A 9 15.18 0.38 29.15
C THR A 9 15.57 0.08 27.70
N MET A 10 15.74 -1.20 27.35
CA MET A 10 15.99 -1.62 25.97
C MET A 10 14.74 -1.36 25.12
N ALA A 11 14.66 -0.16 24.55
CA ALA A 11 13.61 0.21 23.61
C ALA A 11 13.84 -0.54 22.27
N LEU A 12 12.78 -1.13 21.72
CA LEU A 12 12.81 -1.78 20.41
C LEU A 12 12.93 -0.73 19.31
N GLU A 13 13.89 -0.90 18.40
CA GLU A 13 14.07 -0.02 17.24
C GLU A 13 13.08 -0.38 16.12
N ASP A 14 12.29 0.60 15.66
CA ASP A 14 11.36 0.44 14.55
C ASP A 14 11.93 1.03 13.27
N VAL A 15 12.13 0.18 12.25
CA VAL A 15 12.72 0.57 10.97
C VAL A 15 11.62 0.87 9.96
N LYS A 16 11.68 2.06 9.36
CA LYS A 16 10.74 2.47 8.32
C LYS A 16 10.91 1.62 7.04
N VAL A 17 9.96 0.72 6.81
CA VAL A 17 9.96 -0.16 5.62
C VAL A 17 9.60 0.60 4.33
N ASN A 18 10.40 0.41 3.28
CA ASN A 18 10.16 0.97 1.95
C ASN A 18 8.88 0.42 1.31
N VAL A 19 8.09 1.26 0.63
CA VAL A 19 6.85 0.87 -0.05
C VAL A 19 7.04 -0.30 -1.03
N LYS A 20 8.18 -0.38 -1.72
CA LYS A 20 8.53 -1.49 -2.61
C LYS A 20 8.54 -2.83 -1.90
N LEU A 21 9.10 -2.87 -0.69
CA LEU A 21 9.14 -4.08 0.14
C LEU A 21 7.77 -4.42 0.70
N LYS A 22 6.96 -3.41 1.07
CA LYS A 22 5.57 -3.64 1.48
C LYS A 22 4.76 -4.29 0.36
N LEU A 23 4.89 -3.79 -0.88
CA LEU A 23 4.22 -4.35 -2.05
C LEU A 23 4.68 -5.78 -2.33
N ALA A 24 6.00 -6.05 -2.31
CA ALA A 24 6.52 -7.40 -2.49
C ALA A 24 6.02 -8.37 -1.41
N ALA A 25 5.98 -7.94 -0.15
CA ALA A 25 5.45 -8.73 0.95
C ALA A 25 3.94 -9.01 0.77
N LEU A 26 3.15 -8.02 0.33
CA LEU A 26 1.73 -8.21 0.06
C LEU A 26 1.48 -9.22 -1.07
N TRP A 27 2.23 -9.13 -2.18
CA TRP A 27 2.14 -10.13 -3.27
C TRP A 27 2.57 -11.53 -2.80
N THR A 28 3.57 -11.61 -1.93
CA THR A 28 4.01 -12.88 -1.34
C THR A 28 2.92 -13.49 -0.45
N SER A 29 2.31 -12.69 0.43
CA SER A 29 1.18 -13.13 1.26
C SER A 29 -0.02 -13.54 0.42
N PHE A 30 -0.33 -12.78 -0.64
CA PHE A 30 -1.38 -13.12 -1.59
C PHE A 30 -1.09 -14.48 -2.27
N MET A 31 0.13 -14.69 -2.77
CA MET A 31 0.53 -15.96 -3.39
C MET A 31 0.39 -17.16 -2.45
N PHE A 32 0.78 -17.02 -1.19
CA PHE A 32 0.60 -18.10 -0.22
C PHE A 32 -0.88 -18.42 -0.01
N LEU A 33 -1.71 -17.42 0.21
CA LEU A 33 -3.14 -17.63 0.45
C LEU A 33 -3.85 -18.22 -0.78
N TYR A 34 -3.57 -17.65 -1.95
CA TYR A 34 -4.16 -18.05 -3.24
C TYR A 34 -3.94 -19.55 -3.51
N ILE A 35 -2.70 -20.03 -3.33
CA ILE A 35 -2.38 -21.45 -3.53
C ILE A 35 -3.13 -22.34 -2.52
N TYR A 36 -3.30 -21.90 -1.27
CA TYR A 36 -4.03 -22.68 -0.27
C TYR A 36 -5.54 -22.73 -0.53
N VAL A 37 -6.14 -21.69 -1.11
CA VAL A 37 -7.56 -21.74 -1.53
C VAL A 37 -7.75 -22.80 -2.61
N ASP A 38 -6.89 -22.82 -3.64
CA ASP A 38 -6.93 -23.84 -4.69
C ASP A 38 -6.66 -25.25 -4.12
N TYR A 39 -5.67 -25.37 -3.24
CA TYR A 39 -5.32 -26.64 -2.59
C TYR A 39 -6.48 -27.21 -1.75
N PHE A 40 -7.14 -26.37 -0.94
CA PHE A 40 -8.31 -26.81 -0.18
C PHE A 40 -9.51 -27.11 -1.09
N GLY A 41 -9.59 -26.49 -2.26
CA GLY A 41 -10.54 -26.82 -3.31
C GLY A 41 -10.54 -28.30 -3.70
N LEU A 42 -9.35 -28.93 -3.71
CA LEU A 42 -9.19 -30.36 -4.02
C LEU A 42 -9.88 -31.30 -3.02
N TYR A 43 -10.16 -30.84 -1.80
CA TYR A 43 -10.85 -31.64 -0.79
C TYR A 43 -12.37 -31.50 -0.85
N LYS A 44 -12.93 -30.64 -1.72
CA LYS A 44 -14.37 -30.56 -1.91
C LYS A 44 -14.88 -31.89 -2.49
N PRO A 45 -15.96 -32.48 -1.94
CA PRO A 45 -16.56 -33.70 -2.48
C PRO A 45 -16.90 -33.54 -3.96
N GLY A 46 -16.55 -34.52 -4.79
CA GLY A 46 -16.80 -34.50 -6.24
C GLY A 46 -15.72 -33.79 -7.06
N PHE A 47 -14.92 -32.89 -6.46
CA PHE A 47 -13.98 -32.07 -7.23
C PHE A 47 -12.80 -32.89 -7.80
N LEU A 48 -12.30 -33.87 -7.05
CA LEU A 48 -11.24 -34.76 -7.55
C LEU A 48 -11.78 -35.71 -8.60
N GLU A 49 -13.01 -36.21 -8.44
CA GLU A 49 -13.68 -37.05 -9.42
C GLU A 49 -13.88 -36.30 -10.74
N ASP A 50 -14.28 -35.02 -10.69
CA ASP A 50 -14.41 -34.15 -11.86
C ASP A 50 -13.05 -33.93 -12.55
N ILE A 51 -11.99 -33.68 -11.78
CA ILE A 51 -10.62 -33.56 -12.31
C ILE A 51 -10.20 -34.84 -13.02
N MET A 52 -10.49 -36.02 -12.43
CA MET A 52 -10.20 -37.31 -13.04
C MET A 52 -11.02 -37.55 -14.31
N ALA A 53 -12.22 -36.99 -14.40
CA ALA A 53 -13.04 -36.96 -15.61
C ALA A 53 -12.57 -35.92 -16.65
N GLY A 54 -11.52 -35.15 -16.34
CA GLY A 54 -10.94 -34.16 -17.25
C GLY A 54 -11.65 -32.81 -17.22
N VAL A 55 -12.36 -32.47 -16.14
CA VAL A 55 -13.13 -31.22 -16.00
C VAL A 55 -12.75 -30.51 -14.70
N VAL A 56 -12.62 -29.19 -14.75
CA VAL A 56 -12.41 -28.31 -13.60
C VAL A 56 -13.48 -27.22 -13.65
N TRP A 57 -14.33 -27.16 -12.62
CA TRP A 57 -15.58 -26.38 -12.65
C TRP A 57 -16.45 -26.82 -13.85
N GLU A 58 -16.64 -25.94 -14.83
CA GLU A 58 -17.37 -26.23 -16.07
C GLU A 58 -16.44 -26.35 -17.29
N PHE A 59 -15.12 -26.26 -17.09
CA PHE A 59 -14.13 -26.19 -18.16
C PHE A 59 -13.41 -27.53 -18.35
N GLY A 60 -13.21 -27.94 -19.60
CA GLY A 60 -12.37 -29.08 -19.92
C GLY A 60 -10.89 -28.79 -19.67
N ILE A 61 -10.17 -29.76 -19.09
CA ILE A 61 -8.72 -29.70 -18.89
C ILE A 61 -8.04 -29.86 -20.26
N THR A 62 -7.68 -28.73 -20.86
CA THR A 62 -6.95 -28.65 -22.14
C THR A 62 -5.55 -28.10 -21.92
N GLU A 63 -4.64 -28.30 -22.88
CA GLU A 63 -3.31 -27.67 -22.85
C GLU A 63 -3.40 -26.15 -22.70
N ALA A 64 -4.33 -25.52 -23.42
CA ALA A 64 -4.58 -24.08 -23.34
C ALA A 64 -5.08 -23.65 -21.95
N PHE A 65 -5.96 -24.44 -21.32
CA PHE A 65 -6.44 -24.17 -19.97
C PHE A 65 -5.30 -24.22 -18.95
N LEU A 66 -4.45 -25.25 -19.01
CA LEU A 66 -3.30 -25.38 -18.12
C LEU A 66 -2.27 -24.26 -18.34
N LEU A 67 -2.01 -23.89 -19.60
CA LEU A 67 -1.15 -22.77 -19.92
C LEU A 67 -1.71 -21.45 -19.40
N ALA A 68 -3.02 -21.22 -19.53
CA ALA A 68 -3.68 -20.03 -19.01
C ALA A 68 -3.59 -19.96 -17.47
N GLY A 69 -3.79 -21.09 -16.77
CA GLY A 69 -3.59 -21.18 -15.33
C GLY A 69 -2.15 -20.90 -14.90
N LEU A 70 -1.16 -21.46 -15.63
CA LEU A 70 0.25 -21.17 -15.34
C LEU A 70 0.61 -19.70 -15.61
N ALA A 71 0.13 -19.15 -16.72
CA ALA A 71 0.35 -17.75 -17.07
C ALA A 71 -0.30 -16.82 -16.03
N SER A 72 -1.49 -17.17 -15.53
CA SER A 72 -2.15 -16.40 -14.48
C SER A 72 -1.32 -16.41 -13.20
N VAL A 73 -0.90 -17.55 -12.65
CA VAL A 73 -0.10 -17.56 -11.39
C VAL A 73 1.30 -16.97 -11.55
N THR A 74 1.83 -16.91 -12.78
CA THR A 74 3.12 -16.27 -13.07
C THR A 74 3.09 -14.77 -12.84
N ILE A 75 1.98 -14.08 -13.12
CA ILE A 75 1.86 -12.63 -12.94
C ILE A 75 2.12 -12.20 -11.47
N PRO A 76 1.38 -12.69 -10.46
CA PRO A 76 1.59 -12.32 -9.07
C PRO A 76 2.95 -12.80 -8.53
N ALA A 77 3.44 -13.95 -9.01
CA ALA A 77 4.78 -14.42 -8.67
C ALA A 77 5.87 -13.44 -9.16
N LEU A 78 5.78 -12.96 -10.41
CA LEU A 78 6.67 -11.94 -10.95
C LEU A 78 6.50 -10.61 -10.22
N MET A 79 5.27 -10.25 -9.82
CA MET A 79 5.00 -9.01 -9.09
C MET A 79 5.75 -8.91 -7.76
N VAL A 80 6.10 -10.03 -7.12
CA VAL A 80 6.98 -10.04 -5.94
C VAL A 80 8.33 -9.38 -6.27
N PHE A 81 8.99 -9.85 -7.34
CA PHE A 81 10.28 -9.30 -7.77
C PHE A 81 10.13 -7.91 -8.40
N LEU A 82 9.15 -7.73 -9.29
CA LEU A 82 8.93 -6.48 -10.02
C LEU A 82 8.60 -5.32 -9.08
N SER A 83 7.93 -5.58 -7.95
CA SER A 83 7.68 -4.57 -6.92
C SER A 83 8.96 -3.99 -6.31
N VAL A 84 10.06 -4.74 -6.32
CA VAL A 84 11.37 -4.25 -5.85
C VAL A 84 12.19 -3.67 -7.01
N ALA A 85 12.21 -4.37 -8.15
CA ALA A 85 13.05 -4.04 -9.29
C ALA A 85 12.59 -2.79 -10.07
N LEU A 86 11.29 -2.59 -10.27
CA LEU A 86 10.79 -1.56 -11.18
C LEU A 86 10.98 -0.13 -10.64
N PRO A 87 11.23 0.87 -11.51
CA PRO A 87 11.22 2.29 -11.15
C PRO A 87 9.85 2.73 -10.61
N ALA A 88 9.82 3.65 -9.65
CA ALA A 88 8.62 4.03 -8.89
C ALA A 88 7.39 4.38 -9.76
N LYS A 89 7.57 5.13 -10.85
CA LYS A 89 6.47 5.54 -11.74
C LYS A 89 5.78 4.35 -12.41
N VAL A 90 6.56 3.41 -12.94
CA VAL A 90 6.05 2.21 -13.60
C VAL A 90 5.46 1.27 -12.55
N ASN A 91 6.22 1.03 -11.49
CA ASN A 91 5.89 0.14 -10.39
C ASN A 91 4.53 0.46 -9.75
N ARG A 92 4.24 1.76 -9.55
CA ARG A 92 2.94 2.24 -9.07
C ARG A 92 1.78 1.75 -9.94
N TRP A 93 1.84 2.00 -11.26
CA TRP A 93 0.75 1.62 -12.15
C TRP A 93 0.67 0.11 -12.38
N THR A 94 1.81 -0.57 -12.49
CA THR A 94 1.84 -2.04 -12.61
C THR A 94 1.15 -2.70 -11.41
N ASN A 95 1.42 -2.25 -10.18
CA ASN A 95 0.77 -2.78 -8.98
C ASN A 95 -0.73 -2.50 -8.95
N ILE A 96 -1.16 -1.28 -9.27
CA ILE A 96 -2.58 -0.92 -9.27
C ILE A 96 -3.35 -1.75 -10.29
N ILE A 97 -2.85 -1.83 -11.53
CA ILE A 97 -3.52 -2.55 -12.63
C ILE A 97 -3.58 -4.04 -12.31
N ALA A 98 -2.45 -4.65 -11.92
CA ALA A 98 -2.42 -6.07 -11.57
C ALA A 98 -3.40 -6.37 -10.42
N ALA A 99 -3.34 -5.64 -9.30
CA ALA A 99 -4.23 -5.89 -8.19
C ALA A 99 -5.71 -5.68 -8.55
N ALA A 100 -6.05 -4.68 -9.35
CA ALA A 100 -7.40 -4.45 -9.82
C ALA A 100 -7.94 -5.58 -10.71
N VAL A 101 -7.08 -6.23 -11.50
CA VAL A 101 -7.44 -7.42 -12.30
C VAL A 101 -7.59 -8.66 -11.41
N TYR A 102 -6.75 -8.81 -10.38
CA TYR A 102 -6.82 -9.97 -9.48
C TYR A 102 -8.02 -9.97 -8.55
N ILE A 103 -8.60 -8.81 -8.21
CA ILE A 103 -9.80 -8.75 -7.36
C ILE A 103 -10.98 -9.54 -7.97
N PRO A 104 -11.47 -9.25 -9.19
CA PRO A 104 -12.55 -10.03 -9.79
C PRO A 104 -12.13 -11.47 -10.08
N TYR A 105 -10.86 -11.71 -10.42
CA TYR A 105 -10.33 -13.06 -10.65
C TYR A 105 -10.39 -13.92 -9.38
N SER A 106 -9.99 -13.39 -8.21
CA SER A 106 -10.14 -14.07 -6.92
C SER A 106 -11.60 -14.29 -6.53
N LEU A 107 -12.47 -13.31 -6.81
CA LEU A 107 -13.91 -13.42 -6.52
C LEU A 107 -14.61 -14.46 -7.41
N PHE A 108 -14.05 -14.80 -8.58
CA PHE A 108 -14.57 -15.86 -9.43
C PHE A 108 -14.59 -17.22 -8.72
N ASN A 109 -13.70 -17.48 -7.76
CA ASN A 109 -13.71 -18.70 -6.95
C ASN A 109 -14.98 -18.86 -6.08
N LEU A 110 -15.78 -17.79 -5.92
CA LEU A 110 -17.06 -17.83 -5.23
C LEU A 110 -18.24 -18.10 -6.18
N ALA A 111 -18.00 -18.22 -7.49
CA ALA A 111 -19.03 -18.59 -8.44
C ALA A 111 -19.49 -20.05 -8.20
N GLY A 112 -20.79 -20.30 -8.27
CA GLY A 112 -21.36 -21.61 -7.98
C GLY A 112 -21.48 -21.88 -6.48
N GLU A 113 -20.93 -23.02 -6.02
CA GLU A 113 -21.03 -23.44 -4.62
C GLU A 113 -19.85 -22.92 -3.77
N ALA A 114 -20.10 -21.83 -3.02
CA ALA A 114 -19.10 -21.19 -2.17
C ALA A 114 -19.00 -21.83 -0.77
N TRP A 115 -17.87 -22.47 -0.46
CA TRP A 115 -17.54 -22.99 0.87
C TRP A 115 -16.91 -21.90 1.75
N MET A 116 -17.03 -22.06 3.08
CA MET A 116 -16.56 -21.06 4.05
C MET A 116 -15.08 -20.70 3.92
N PHE A 117 -14.20 -21.66 3.59
CA PHE A 117 -12.79 -21.37 3.37
C PHE A 117 -12.55 -20.52 2.12
N MET A 118 -13.38 -20.66 1.07
CA MET A 118 -13.29 -19.85 -0.14
C MET A 118 -13.76 -18.42 0.13
N ILE A 119 -14.86 -18.26 0.88
CA ILE A 119 -15.34 -16.94 1.30
C ILE A 119 -14.29 -16.23 2.14
N PHE A 120 -13.72 -16.93 3.13
CA PHE A 120 -12.65 -16.38 3.96
C PHE A 120 -11.39 -16.03 3.16
N GLY A 121 -10.94 -16.95 2.30
CA GLY A 121 -9.80 -16.75 1.41
C GLY A 121 -10.00 -15.53 0.51
N ALA A 122 -11.12 -15.47 -0.21
CA ALA A 122 -11.46 -14.35 -1.08
C ALA A 122 -11.53 -13.01 -0.33
N LEU A 123 -12.11 -12.99 0.89
CA LEU A 123 -12.15 -11.77 1.72
C LEU A 123 -10.74 -11.28 2.05
N VAL A 124 -9.86 -12.17 2.52
CA VAL A 124 -8.49 -11.80 2.90
C VAL A 124 -7.67 -11.43 1.65
N GLU A 125 -7.81 -12.15 0.55
CA GLU A 125 -7.19 -11.83 -0.74
C GLU A 125 -7.59 -10.43 -1.22
N VAL A 126 -8.88 -10.10 -1.22
CA VAL A 126 -9.37 -8.78 -1.61
C VAL A 126 -8.82 -7.69 -0.70
N VAL A 127 -8.69 -7.94 0.61
CA VAL A 127 -8.04 -7.01 1.54
C VAL A 127 -6.57 -6.80 1.17
N LEU A 128 -5.81 -7.87 0.91
CA LEU A 128 -4.41 -7.77 0.52
C LEU A 128 -4.24 -6.98 -0.79
N LEU A 129 -5.06 -7.28 -1.81
CA LEU A 129 -5.03 -6.58 -3.10
C LEU A 129 -5.46 -5.11 -2.98
N SER A 130 -6.44 -4.82 -2.12
CA SER A 130 -6.84 -3.43 -1.81
C SER A 130 -5.71 -2.66 -1.12
N LEU A 131 -4.95 -3.32 -0.23
CA LEU A 131 -3.75 -2.73 0.38
C LEU A 131 -2.64 -2.49 -0.66
N VAL A 132 -2.46 -3.40 -1.62
CA VAL A 132 -1.52 -3.18 -2.76
C VAL A 132 -1.89 -1.90 -3.50
N ILE A 133 -3.16 -1.74 -3.87
CA ILE A 133 -3.65 -0.53 -4.56
C ILE A 133 -3.42 0.70 -3.67
N TRP A 134 -3.75 0.63 -2.38
CA TRP A 134 -3.61 1.74 -1.45
C TRP A 134 -2.16 2.21 -1.29
N TYR A 135 -1.23 1.28 -1.02
CA TYR A 135 0.19 1.60 -0.88
C TYR A 135 0.81 2.10 -2.19
N ALA A 136 0.43 1.51 -3.33
CA ALA A 136 0.87 1.99 -4.64
C ALA A 136 0.31 3.40 -4.94
N TRP A 137 -0.92 3.71 -4.54
CA TRP A 137 -1.51 5.03 -4.72
C TRP A 137 -0.87 6.10 -3.83
N LYS A 138 -0.58 5.75 -2.56
CA LYS A 138 0.08 6.61 -1.57
C LYS A 138 1.61 6.66 -1.71
N TRP A 139 2.15 6.31 -2.88
CA TRP A 139 3.59 6.27 -3.11
C TRP A 139 4.27 7.61 -2.75
N PRO A 140 5.32 7.62 -1.91
CA PRO A 140 6.02 8.84 -1.52
C PRO A 140 6.63 9.56 -2.72
N GLN A 141 6.37 10.86 -2.87
CA GLN A 141 6.98 11.64 -3.95
C GLN A 141 8.45 11.94 -3.63
N ALA A 142 9.35 11.55 -4.55
CA ALA A 142 10.79 11.68 -4.39
C ALA A 142 11.23 13.15 -4.15
N ASP A 143 10.57 14.10 -4.82
CA ASP A 143 10.90 15.52 -4.71
C ASP A 143 10.67 16.04 -3.29
N LEU A 144 9.56 15.67 -2.64
CA LEU A 144 9.29 16.06 -1.26
C LEU A 144 10.26 15.40 -0.26
N ALA A 145 10.65 14.15 -0.50
CA ALA A 145 11.58 13.45 0.36
C ALA A 145 13.01 14.02 0.24
N PHE A 146 13.45 14.33 -0.98
CA PHE A 146 14.74 14.97 -1.25
C PHE A 146 14.80 16.38 -0.67
N LEU A 147 13.77 17.20 -0.90
CA LEU A 147 13.68 18.54 -0.33
C LEU A 147 13.66 18.52 1.19
N LYS A 148 12.93 17.55 1.80
CA LYS A 148 12.94 17.36 3.25
C LYS A 148 14.34 16.98 3.75
N ALA A 149 15.03 16.05 3.10
CA ALA A 149 16.39 15.67 3.49
C ALA A 149 17.37 16.84 3.39
N LEU A 150 17.29 17.65 2.32
CA LEU A 150 18.11 18.85 2.18
C LEU A 150 17.82 19.91 3.26
N MET A 151 16.56 20.04 3.68
CA MET A 151 16.18 20.92 4.80
C MET A 151 16.70 20.37 6.14
N ASP A 152 16.54 19.07 6.39
CA ASP A 152 16.98 18.40 7.64
C ASP A 152 18.52 18.42 7.78
N GLU A 153 19.26 18.30 6.67
CA GLU A 153 20.73 18.43 6.62
C GLU A 153 21.22 19.89 6.67
N GLY A 154 20.31 20.88 6.68
CA GLY A 154 20.65 22.30 6.64
C GLY A 154 21.24 22.79 5.31
N LYS A 155 21.30 21.95 4.28
CA LYS A 155 21.78 22.29 2.93
C LYS A 155 20.80 23.15 2.14
N MET A 156 19.54 23.21 2.57
CA MET A 156 18.51 24.06 2.00
C MET A 156 17.74 24.78 3.10
N THR A 157 17.82 26.09 3.12
CA THR A 157 16.97 26.93 3.97
C THR A 157 15.81 27.47 3.14
N PRO A 158 14.55 27.29 3.58
CA PRO A 158 13.42 27.89 2.88
C PRO A 158 13.54 29.42 2.97
N VAL A 159 13.61 30.10 1.83
CA VAL A 159 13.58 31.56 1.76
C VAL A 159 12.14 32.02 1.97
N ILE A 160 11.79 32.32 3.22
CA ILE A 160 10.49 32.89 3.60
C ILE A 160 10.61 34.41 3.52
N ASP A 161 9.77 35.03 2.70
CA ASP A 161 9.72 36.49 2.54
C ASP A 161 9.01 37.14 3.73
N ARG A 162 7.79 36.67 4.03
CA ARG A 162 6.98 37.12 5.17
C ARG A 162 6.13 36.00 5.73
N THR A 163 5.88 36.08 7.03
CA THR A 163 4.94 35.22 7.75
C THR A 163 3.76 36.06 8.23
N TYR A 164 2.54 35.69 7.84
CA TYR A 164 1.31 36.37 8.23
C TYR A 164 0.49 35.48 9.18
N PRO A 165 -0.16 36.00 10.23
CA PRO A 165 -1.12 35.21 11.00
C PRO A 165 -2.33 34.82 10.13
N MET A 166 -3.00 33.73 10.46
CA MET A 166 -4.16 33.23 9.70
C MET A 166 -5.28 34.28 9.53
N SER A 167 -5.47 35.17 10.51
CA SER A 167 -6.39 36.32 10.45
C SER A 167 -6.07 37.30 9.31
N GLU A 168 -4.82 37.34 8.85
CA GLU A 168 -4.32 38.28 7.85
C GLU A 168 -4.07 37.61 6.49
N THR A 169 -4.65 36.42 6.24
CA THR A 169 -4.52 35.70 4.97
C THR A 169 -4.87 36.58 3.75
N SER A 170 -5.86 37.46 3.87
CA SER A 170 -6.21 38.43 2.81
C SER A 170 -5.08 39.39 2.48
N GLN A 171 -4.31 39.84 3.48
CA GLN A 171 -3.13 40.69 3.26
C GLN A 171 -1.98 39.90 2.65
N ALA A 172 -1.78 38.64 3.08
CA ALA A 172 -0.81 37.74 2.46
C ALA A 172 -1.09 37.54 0.96
N MET A 173 -2.36 37.31 0.60
CA MET A 173 -2.77 37.16 -0.81
C MET A 173 -2.58 38.45 -1.62
N ARG A 174 -2.85 39.62 -1.04
CA ARG A 174 -2.58 40.92 -1.68
C ARG A 174 -1.08 41.17 -1.89
N HIS A 175 -0.25 40.80 -0.92
CA HIS A 175 1.22 40.91 -1.00
C HIS A 175 1.79 40.08 -2.14
N VAL A 176 1.30 38.84 -2.29
CA VAL A 176 1.66 37.95 -3.41
C VAL A 176 1.10 38.49 -4.73
N GLY A 177 -0.18 38.89 -4.77
CA GLY A 177 -0.84 39.38 -5.97
C GLY A 177 -0.29 40.70 -6.52
N ALA A 178 0.31 41.53 -5.67
CA ALA A 178 1.00 42.75 -6.08
C ALA A 178 2.42 42.50 -6.63
N GLY A 179 2.90 41.25 -6.66
CA GLY A 179 4.24 40.91 -7.15
C GLY A 179 5.38 41.29 -6.19
N HIS A 180 5.06 41.66 -4.95
CA HIS A 180 6.05 42.06 -3.95
C HIS A 180 6.73 40.88 -3.24
N ALA A 181 6.27 39.64 -3.49
CA ALA A 181 6.82 38.45 -2.87
C ALA A 181 8.19 38.07 -3.48
N ARG A 182 9.25 38.09 -2.66
CA ARG A 182 10.62 37.71 -3.07
C ARG A 182 11.02 36.27 -2.68
N GLY A 183 10.09 35.53 -2.08
CA GLY A 183 10.26 34.18 -1.55
C GLY A 183 8.91 33.56 -1.22
N LYS A 184 8.89 32.51 -0.40
CA LYS A 184 7.62 31.92 0.05
C LYS A 184 6.95 32.81 1.09
N THR A 185 5.67 33.09 0.93
CA THR A 185 4.86 33.72 1.98
C THR A 185 4.28 32.60 2.87
N ALA A 186 4.62 32.61 4.15
CA ALA A 186 4.13 31.65 5.12
C ALA A 186 2.89 32.19 5.83
N ILE A 187 1.95 31.31 6.19
CA ILE A 187 0.83 31.65 7.06
C ILE A 187 1.03 30.90 8.38
N SER A 188 1.09 31.65 9.47
CA SER A 188 1.16 31.11 10.82
C SER A 188 -0.25 30.72 11.28
N MET A 189 -0.41 29.45 11.63
CA MET A 189 -1.63 28.96 12.27
C MET A 189 -1.53 29.21 13.78
N PRO A 190 -2.58 29.72 14.42
CA PRO A 190 -2.62 29.78 15.89
C PRO A 190 -2.49 28.35 16.44
N ALA A 191 -1.68 28.18 17.48
CA ALA A 191 -1.65 26.93 18.21
C ALA A 191 -3.05 26.67 18.78
N LEU A 192 -3.66 25.53 18.45
CA LEU A 192 -4.88 25.09 19.11
C LEU A 192 -4.52 24.84 20.57
N SER A 193 -4.87 25.75 21.47
CA SER A 193 -4.84 25.50 22.91
C SER A 193 -5.91 24.45 23.22
N VAL A 194 -5.47 23.20 23.44
CA VAL A 194 -6.36 22.09 23.83
C VAL A 194 -6.93 22.30 25.24
N ASP A 195 -6.47 23.31 25.98
CA ASP A 195 -6.81 23.54 27.39
C ASP A 195 -8.19 24.19 27.64
N ALA A 196 -8.91 24.65 26.61
CA ALA A 196 -10.19 25.34 26.79
C ALA A 196 -11.43 24.41 26.86
N ALA A 197 -11.27 23.11 26.62
CA ALA A 197 -12.38 22.14 26.64
C ALA A 197 -12.58 21.41 27.99
N ALA A 198 -11.74 21.69 29.00
CA ALA A 198 -11.81 21.05 30.32
C ALA A 198 -12.42 21.95 31.41
N ALA A 199 -12.95 23.13 31.06
CA ALA A 199 -13.58 24.06 32.00
C ALA A 199 -14.94 24.55 31.49
N SER A 200 -15.92 23.65 31.43
CA SER A 200 -17.35 23.97 31.41
C SER A 200 -18.16 22.82 32.00
#